data_AF-A0A2N2PF69-F1
#
_entry.id   AF-A0A2N2PF69-F1
#
_cell.length_a   1.000
_cell.length_b   1.000
_cell.length_c   1.000
_cell.angle_alpha   90.00
_cell.angle_beta   90.00
_cell.angle_gamma   90.00
#
_symmetry.space_group_name_H-M   'P 1'
#
loop_
_entity.id
_entity.type
_entity.pdbx_description
1 polymer ?
#
loop_
_entity_poly.entity_id
_entity_poly.type
_entity_poly.pdbx_seq_one_letter_code
_entity_poly.pdbx_strand_id
1 'polypeptide(L)'
;MNIMKQIFSVCVALLLATGAFAETTADVTVARSGDSVNLAGNVISFNASRSATAPNSFMLRDAAGQTRVAVWPDVFAGVVGREGLVAGAQVSVKGEIAEFKGRAEVHVKDPAGLKIGAAPAAAAAVAKAAAPVAAVVDKAATALTSAPLAAGGAIVTATTVTANVAAAAIQAVAGAPAAAGITPLGAITAAQKGQTVTVRGTVLSARKPRTDTAPYVIKLQGTDGGTLDMVFWKDTADQLKPAQQVNVGDQVQATGEVNEYRESLQLKLASPESLKTQKSDPAIFTAPAAAPGAPAAPAVGAPQASAASLTGTSAFAQAAVNSRTVVEGLVMKVEPIHLGRKVQVRERNGATVDLLMWDTADAGNPTVRNLVPAASQMKVAGVVLPVQGTNTLVVSQPEEIISVVQ
;
A
#
# COMPACT_ATOMS: atom_id res chain seq x y z
N MET A 1 -42.86 -64.83 -16.32
CA MET A 1 -42.60 -64.08 -15.07
C MET A 1 -41.11 -63.77 -14.91
N ASN A 2 -40.42 -63.24 -15.95
CA ASN A 2 -38.96 -63.02 -15.90
C ASN A 2 -38.41 -61.92 -16.85
N ILE A 3 -39.26 -61.02 -17.37
CA ILE A 3 -38.80 -59.96 -18.31
C ILE A 3 -38.90 -58.55 -17.71
N MET A 4 -39.56 -58.39 -16.55
CA MET A 4 -39.84 -57.07 -15.96
C MET A 4 -38.84 -56.62 -14.88
N LYS A 5 -37.75 -57.37 -14.65
CA LYS A 5 -36.67 -56.99 -13.72
C LYS A 5 -35.40 -56.45 -14.39
N GLN A 6 -35.30 -56.51 -15.73
CA GLN A 6 -34.07 -56.12 -16.43
C GLN A 6 -34.10 -54.74 -17.09
N ILE A 7 -35.26 -54.09 -17.19
CA ILE A 7 -35.38 -52.77 -17.86
C ILE A 7 -35.29 -51.60 -16.86
N PHE A 8 -35.49 -51.84 -15.56
CA PHE A 8 -35.27 -50.81 -14.54
C PHE A 8 -33.83 -50.77 -13.99
N SER A 9 -32.91 -51.58 -14.55
CA SER A 9 -31.49 -51.61 -14.19
C SER A 9 -30.61 -50.77 -15.14
N VAL A 10 -31.17 -50.16 -16.19
CA VAL A 10 -30.39 -49.48 -17.24
C VAL A 10 -30.53 -47.96 -17.24
N CYS A 11 -31.38 -47.37 -16.38
CA CYS A 11 -31.53 -45.91 -16.25
C CYS A 11 -31.02 -45.31 -14.92
N VAL A 12 -30.14 -46.02 -14.20
CA VAL A 12 -29.37 -45.46 -13.06
C VAL A 12 -27.88 -45.72 -13.29
N ALA A 13 -27.39 -45.33 -14.46
CA ALA A 13 -25.97 -45.26 -14.77
C ALA A 13 -25.66 -43.99 -15.58
N LEU A 14 -26.45 -42.93 -15.38
CA LEU A 14 -26.15 -41.61 -15.91
C LEU A 14 -25.18 -40.90 -14.94
N LEU A 15 -23.90 -41.24 -15.11
CA LEU A 15 -22.77 -40.31 -15.07
C LEU A 15 -22.75 -39.28 -13.91
N LEU A 16 -22.67 -39.74 -12.66
CA LEU A 16 -22.10 -38.93 -11.57
C LEU A 16 -20.58 -38.89 -11.71
N ALA A 17 -20.08 -38.21 -12.74
CA ALA A 17 -18.74 -37.66 -12.71
C ALA A 17 -18.81 -36.38 -11.86
N THR A 18 -18.94 -36.54 -10.53
CA THR A 18 -18.63 -35.49 -9.58
C THR A 18 -17.13 -35.24 -9.66
N GLY A 19 -16.74 -34.46 -10.67
CA GLY A 19 -15.48 -33.74 -10.61
C GLY A 19 -15.54 -32.93 -9.32
N ALA A 20 -14.70 -33.30 -8.35
CA ALA A 20 -14.44 -32.50 -7.19
C ALA A 20 -13.78 -31.21 -7.69
N PHE A 21 -14.59 -30.28 -8.17
CA PHE A 21 -14.16 -28.92 -8.38
C PHE A 21 -13.68 -28.44 -7.01
N ALA A 22 -12.39 -28.11 -6.93
CA ALA A 22 -11.88 -27.44 -5.76
C ALA A 22 -12.74 -26.19 -5.59
N GLU A 23 -13.43 -26.09 -4.44
CA GLU A 23 -14.22 -24.91 -4.14
C GLU A 23 -13.28 -23.72 -4.06
N THR A 24 -13.79 -22.55 -4.42
CA THR A 24 -12.98 -21.34 -4.40
C THR A 24 -13.07 -20.68 -3.04
N THR A 25 -12.07 -19.88 -2.69
CA THR A 25 -12.08 -19.11 -1.44
C THR A 25 -13.23 -18.11 -1.39
N ALA A 26 -13.79 -17.70 -2.53
CA ALA A 26 -14.94 -16.80 -2.62
C ALA A 26 -16.26 -17.46 -2.17
N ASP A 27 -16.35 -18.80 -2.24
CA ASP A 27 -17.54 -19.55 -1.81
C ASP A 27 -17.59 -19.74 -0.28
N VAL A 28 -16.50 -19.41 0.41
CA VAL A 28 -16.38 -19.52 1.87
C VAL A 28 -17.10 -18.34 2.53
N THR A 29 -18.38 -18.54 2.82
CA THR A 29 -19.25 -17.52 3.44
C THR A 29 -19.84 -18.02 4.75
N VAL A 30 -20.24 -17.09 5.63
CA VAL A 30 -20.84 -17.41 6.94
C VAL A 30 -22.15 -18.20 6.79
N ALA A 31 -22.87 -17.99 5.68
CA ALA A 31 -24.08 -18.72 5.35
C ALA A 31 -23.84 -20.23 5.12
N ARG A 32 -22.60 -20.64 4.84
CA ARG A 32 -22.18 -22.03 4.66
C ARG A 32 -21.43 -22.60 5.88
N SER A 33 -21.58 -21.98 7.04
CA SER A 33 -20.98 -22.49 8.28
C SER A 33 -21.47 -23.93 8.57
N GLY A 34 -20.55 -24.80 8.92
CA GLY A 34 -20.77 -26.25 9.11
C GLY A 34 -20.50 -27.09 7.85
N ASP A 35 -20.40 -26.49 6.66
CA ASP A 35 -20.09 -27.23 5.43
C ASP A 35 -18.61 -27.66 5.39
N SER A 36 -18.35 -28.85 4.87
CA SER A 36 -17.00 -29.30 4.53
C SER A 36 -16.59 -28.80 3.15
N VAL A 37 -15.41 -28.21 3.05
CA VAL A 37 -14.86 -27.61 1.82
C VAL A 37 -13.46 -28.13 1.50
N ASN A 38 -13.10 -28.11 0.21
CA ASN A 38 -11.77 -28.47 -0.26
C ASN A 38 -11.19 -27.33 -1.11
N LEU A 39 -10.18 -26.65 -0.55
CA LEU A 39 -9.54 -25.48 -1.13
C LEU A 39 -8.11 -25.81 -1.57
N ALA A 40 -7.63 -25.14 -2.61
CA ALA A 40 -6.22 -25.17 -3.00
C ALA A 40 -5.74 -23.75 -3.33
N GLY A 41 -4.54 -23.39 -2.88
CA GLY A 41 -4.03 -22.04 -3.06
C GLY A 41 -2.60 -21.85 -2.54
N ASN A 42 -2.14 -20.60 -2.56
CA ASN A 42 -0.85 -20.19 -2.04
C ASN A 42 -1.00 -19.55 -0.66
N VAL A 43 -0.09 -19.88 0.26
CA VAL A 43 -0.02 -19.27 1.59
C VAL A 43 0.57 -17.87 1.45
N ILE A 44 -0.14 -16.83 1.89
CA ILE A 44 0.37 -15.45 1.89
C ILE A 44 1.10 -15.14 3.19
N SER A 45 0.54 -15.57 4.31
CA SER A 45 1.07 -15.32 5.63
C SER A 45 0.78 -16.50 6.55
N PHE A 46 1.70 -16.80 7.44
CA PHE A 46 1.58 -17.85 8.45
C PHE A 46 1.80 -17.23 9.84
N ASN A 47 0.93 -17.57 10.78
CA ASN A 47 0.98 -17.13 12.16
C ASN A 47 0.92 -18.37 13.07
N ALA A 48 2.08 -18.72 13.60
CA ALA A 48 2.23 -19.83 14.52
C ALA A 48 1.41 -19.58 15.80
N SER A 49 0.89 -20.66 16.36
CA SER A 49 0.22 -20.60 17.65
C SER A 49 1.17 -20.13 18.75
N ARG A 50 0.64 -19.31 19.67
CA ARG A 50 1.36 -18.80 20.85
C ARG A 50 1.04 -19.59 22.12
N SER A 51 0.06 -20.49 22.08
CA SER A 51 -0.40 -21.29 23.23
C SER A 51 -1.12 -22.55 22.77
N ALA A 52 -1.21 -23.57 23.64
CA ALA A 52 -2.00 -24.77 23.36
C ALA A 52 -3.49 -24.49 23.10
N THR A 53 -3.99 -23.32 23.55
CA THR A 53 -5.39 -22.89 23.40
C THR A 53 -5.64 -22.01 22.18
N ALA A 54 -4.61 -21.68 21.40
CA ALA A 54 -4.73 -20.87 20.20
C ALA A 54 -4.46 -21.73 18.96
N PRO A 55 -5.24 -21.56 17.87
CA PRO A 55 -4.95 -22.26 16.61
C PRO A 55 -3.75 -21.62 15.91
N ASN A 56 -2.98 -22.45 15.19
CA ASN A 56 -2.13 -21.96 14.10
C ASN A 56 -3.03 -21.41 13.01
N SER A 57 -2.65 -20.31 12.37
CA SER A 57 -3.48 -19.77 11.29
C SER A 57 -2.65 -19.23 10.13
N PHE A 58 -3.19 -19.34 8.93
CA PHE A 58 -2.57 -18.78 7.73
C PHE A 58 -3.61 -18.22 6.78
N MET A 59 -3.18 -17.32 5.90
CA MET A 59 -4.01 -16.78 4.82
C MET A 59 -3.75 -17.55 3.54
N LEU A 60 -4.78 -18.18 3.01
CA LEU A 60 -4.76 -18.89 1.74
C LEU A 60 -5.30 -17.97 0.64
N ARG A 61 -4.57 -17.84 -0.47
CA ARG A 61 -5.00 -17.11 -1.67
C ARG A 61 -5.14 -18.04 -2.85
N ASP A 62 -6.26 -17.91 -3.56
CA ASP A 62 -6.47 -18.53 -4.86
C ASP A 62 -6.79 -17.46 -5.92
N ALA A 63 -7.32 -17.89 -7.07
CA ALA A 63 -7.72 -16.97 -8.15
C ALA A 63 -8.96 -16.13 -7.80
N ALA A 64 -9.80 -16.58 -6.86
CA ALA A 64 -11.07 -15.95 -6.52
C ALA A 64 -10.96 -14.97 -5.34
N GLY A 65 -10.01 -15.18 -4.44
CA GLY A 65 -9.89 -14.35 -3.23
C GLY A 65 -8.87 -14.85 -2.22
N GLN A 66 -9.13 -14.49 -0.96
CA GLN A 66 -8.31 -14.88 0.19
C GLN A 66 -9.22 -15.33 1.33
N THR A 67 -8.84 -16.43 2.00
CA THR A 67 -9.56 -16.96 3.15
C THR A 67 -8.58 -17.38 4.26
N ARG A 68 -9.00 -17.16 5.52
CA ARG A 68 -8.24 -17.61 6.69
C ARG A 68 -8.47 -19.09 6.94
N VAL A 69 -7.38 -19.83 7.16
CA VAL A 69 -7.42 -21.22 7.60
C VAL A 69 -6.88 -21.29 9.02
N ALA A 70 -7.61 -21.97 9.91
CA ALA A 70 -7.24 -22.23 11.29
C ALA A 70 -7.01 -23.74 11.50
N VAL A 71 -5.86 -24.07 12.10
CA VAL A 71 -5.44 -25.44 12.40
C VAL A 71 -5.03 -25.52 13.86
N TRP A 72 -5.77 -26.31 14.64
CA TRP A 72 -5.49 -26.48 16.06
C TRP A 72 -4.13 -27.16 16.30
N PRO A 73 -3.43 -26.88 17.42
CA PRO A 73 -2.06 -27.39 17.63
C PRO A 73 -1.93 -28.91 17.60
N ASP A 74 -2.93 -29.63 18.09
CA ASP A 74 -3.02 -31.10 18.07
C ASP A 74 -3.12 -31.65 16.63
N VAL A 75 -3.96 -31.03 15.79
CA VAL A 75 -4.08 -31.37 14.37
C VAL A 75 -2.79 -31.01 13.63
N PHE A 76 -2.24 -29.82 13.87
CA PHE A 76 -1.02 -29.33 13.24
C PHE A 76 0.20 -30.22 13.56
N ALA A 77 0.23 -30.80 14.75
CA ALA A 77 1.28 -31.74 15.15
C ALA A 77 1.30 -33.03 14.30
N GLY A 78 0.18 -33.39 13.66
CA GLY A 78 0.07 -34.55 12.77
C GLY A 78 0.32 -34.25 11.28
N VAL A 79 0.47 -32.97 10.89
CA VAL A 79 0.63 -32.58 9.48
C VAL A 79 2.02 -32.92 8.97
N VAL A 80 2.08 -33.67 7.87
CA VAL A 80 3.33 -34.02 7.18
C VAL A 80 3.86 -32.81 6.41
N GLY A 81 5.14 -32.49 6.56
CA GLY A 81 5.78 -31.38 5.84
C GLY A 81 5.43 -29.99 6.39
N ARG A 82 4.94 -29.90 7.64
CA ARG A 82 4.49 -28.65 8.28
C ARG A 82 5.54 -27.53 8.29
N GLU A 83 6.82 -27.90 8.31
CA GLU A 83 7.97 -27.01 8.16
C GLU A 83 8.01 -26.28 6.81
N GLY A 84 7.35 -26.83 5.79
CA GLY A 84 7.18 -26.20 4.48
C GLY A 84 6.05 -25.17 4.42
N LEU A 85 5.31 -24.95 5.52
CA LEU A 85 4.21 -23.99 5.56
C LEU A 85 4.73 -22.55 5.76
N VAL A 86 5.36 -22.02 4.72
CA VAL A 86 5.89 -20.64 4.68
C VAL A 86 5.11 -19.79 3.67
N ALA A 87 5.25 -18.46 3.73
CA ALA A 87 4.70 -17.58 2.71
C ALA A 87 5.24 -17.96 1.32
N GLY A 88 4.33 -18.15 0.35
CA GLY A 88 4.61 -18.64 -1.00
C GLY A 88 4.46 -20.15 -1.18
N ALA A 89 4.25 -20.93 -0.12
CA ALA A 89 4.00 -22.37 -0.23
C ALA A 89 2.63 -22.65 -0.85
N GLN A 90 2.53 -23.65 -1.71
CA GLN A 90 1.26 -24.09 -2.27
C GLN A 90 0.66 -25.18 -1.38
N VAL A 91 -0.61 -25.05 -1.02
CA VAL A 91 -1.28 -25.99 -0.10
C VAL A 91 -2.66 -26.37 -0.60
N SER A 92 -3.08 -27.58 -0.24
CA SER A 92 -4.45 -28.07 -0.38
C SER A 92 -5.02 -28.35 1.00
N VAL A 93 -6.20 -27.79 1.28
CA VAL A 93 -6.85 -27.76 2.59
C VAL A 93 -8.24 -28.34 2.47
N LYS A 94 -8.52 -29.41 3.22
CA LYS A 94 -9.85 -29.93 3.48
C LYS A 94 -10.24 -29.62 4.92
N GLY A 95 -11.32 -28.87 5.11
CA GLY A 95 -11.78 -28.44 6.42
C GLY A 95 -13.26 -28.10 6.44
N GLU A 96 -13.73 -27.60 7.57
CA GLU A 96 -15.11 -27.17 7.79
C GLU A 96 -15.18 -25.65 7.88
N ILE A 97 -16.17 -25.02 7.26
CA ILE A 97 -16.38 -23.58 7.40
C ILE A 97 -16.92 -23.30 8.80
N ALA A 98 -16.27 -22.39 9.52
CA ALA A 98 -16.71 -21.89 10.81
C ALA A 98 -16.79 -20.36 10.78
N GLU A 99 -17.62 -19.79 11.64
CA GLU A 99 -17.65 -18.35 11.88
C GLU A 99 -16.75 -17.99 13.07
N PHE A 100 -15.86 -17.02 12.88
CA PHE A 100 -15.06 -16.46 13.94
C PHE A 100 -15.08 -14.94 13.89
N LYS A 101 -15.64 -14.33 14.94
CA LYS A 101 -15.76 -12.87 15.08
C LYS A 101 -16.45 -12.22 13.87
N GLY A 102 -17.53 -12.81 13.37
CA GLY A 102 -18.28 -12.29 12.22
C GLY A 102 -17.64 -12.52 10.85
N ARG A 103 -16.62 -13.39 10.75
CA ARG A 103 -15.97 -13.74 9.48
C ARG A 103 -15.93 -15.26 9.29
N ALA A 104 -16.10 -15.70 8.06
CA ALA A 104 -15.93 -17.11 7.71
C ALA A 104 -14.43 -17.48 7.69
N GLU A 105 -14.11 -18.63 8.28
CA GLU A 105 -12.78 -19.23 8.26
C GLU A 105 -12.90 -20.75 8.11
N VAL A 106 -11.83 -21.41 7.65
CA VAL A 106 -11.82 -22.87 7.47
C VAL A 106 -11.07 -23.53 8.61
N HIS A 107 -11.73 -24.44 9.33
CA HIS A 107 -11.17 -25.24 10.41
C HIS A 107 -10.74 -26.61 9.90
N VAL A 108 -9.46 -26.93 10.01
CA VAL A 108 -8.94 -28.26 9.68
C VAL A 108 -9.05 -29.16 10.91
N LYS A 109 -9.91 -30.18 10.84
CA LYS A 109 -10.15 -31.14 11.94
C LYS A 109 -9.30 -32.42 11.83
N ASP A 110 -8.77 -32.72 10.65
CA ASP A 110 -7.99 -33.94 10.37
C ASP A 110 -6.61 -33.54 9.81
N PRO A 111 -5.48 -34.04 10.36
CA PRO A 111 -4.14 -33.76 9.83
C PRO A 111 -3.99 -34.17 8.36
N ALA A 112 -4.68 -35.22 7.89
CA ALA A 112 -4.65 -35.62 6.49
C ALA A 112 -5.36 -34.64 5.55
N GLY A 113 -6.15 -33.72 6.12
CA GLY A 113 -6.84 -32.65 5.40
C GLY A 113 -5.90 -31.53 4.94
N LEU A 114 -4.69 -31.40 5.48
CA LEU A 114 -3.72 -30.39 5.07
C LEU A 114 -2.56 -31.03 4.31
N LYS A 115 -2.46 -30.74 3.01
CA LYS A 115 -1.35 -31.19 2.16
C LYS A 115 -0.52 -29.99 1.73
N ILE A 116 0.76 -30.01 2.03
CA ILE A 116 1.72 -28.97 1.64
C ILE A 116 2.41 -29.45 0.37
N GLY A 117 2.15 -28.76 -0.74
CA GLY A 117 2.84 -28.98 -2.00
C GLY A 117 4.23 -28.36 -1.96
N ALA A 118 5.15 -28.89 -2.77
CA ALA A 118 6.43 -28.24 -2.99
C ALA A 118 6.18 -26.81 -3.49
N ALA A 119 6.85 -25.82 -2.86
CA ALA A 119 6.79 -24.44 -3.31
C ALA A 119 7.06 -24.41 -4.82
N PRO A 120 6.17 -23.83 -5.64
CA PRO A 120 6.36 -23.85 -7.08
C PRO A 120 7.71 -23.19 -7.38
N ALA A 121 8.60 -23.93 -8.04
CA ALA A 121 9.89 -23.45 -8.55
C ALA A 121 9.72 -22.42 -9.69
N ALA A 122 8.68 -21.60 -9.63
CA ALA A 122 8.26 -20.63 -10.63
C ALA A 122 9.14 -19.36 -10.66
N ALA A 123 10.13 -19.24 -9.77
CA ALA A 123 11.20 -18.24 -9.91
C ALA A 123 12.35 -18.71 -10.83
N ALA A 124 12.48 -20.01 -11.14
CA ALA A 124 13.55 -20.52 -12.00
C ALA A 124 13.16 -20.63 -13.48
N ALA A 125 11.85 -20.67 -13.80
CA ALA A 125 11.38 -20.84 -15.18
C ALA A 125 11.28 -19.51 -15.97
N VAL A 126 11.26 -18.35 -15.32
CA VAL A 126 11.24 -17.05 -16.03
C VAL A 126 12.65 -16.64 -16.51
N ALA A 127 13.71 -17.23 -15.97
CA ALA A 127 15.10 -16.94 -16.37
C ALA A 127 15.57 -17.68 -17.65
N LYS A 128 14.79 -18.61 -18.21
CA LYS A 128 15.17 -19.38 -19.42
C LYS A 128 14.35 -19.04 -20.68
N ALA A 129 13.41 -18.11 -20.61
CA ALA A 129 12.53 -17.75 -21.73
C ALA A 129 12.73 -16.32 -22.28
N ALA A 130 13.79 -15.62 -21.89
CA ALA A 130 14.11 -14.27 -22.36
C ALA A 130 15.42 -14.22 -23.16
N ALA A 131 15.41 -14.78 -24.38
CA ALA A 131 16.13 -14.30 -25.58
C ALA A 131 16.06 -15.34 -26.73
N PRO A 132 15.89 -14.96 -28.03
CA PRO A 132 15.31 -13.74 -28.59
C PRO A 132 14.07 -14.02 -29.47
N VAL A 133 13.01 -13.22 -29.27
CA VAL A 133 11.93 -13.06 -30.25
C VAL A 133 12.34 -11.92 -31.17
N ALA A 134 13.14 -12.22 -32.20
CA ALA A 134 13.55 -11.25 -33.22
C ALA A 134 13.56 -11.84 -34.64
N ALA A 135 12.79 -12.91 -34.90
CA ALA A 135 12.78 -13.59 -36.21
C ALA A 135 11.39 -13.93 -36.76
N VAL A 136 10.32 -13.30 -36.28
CA VAL A 136 8.97 -13.52 -36.81
C VAL A 136 8.31 -12.18 -37.12
N VAL A 137 8.88 -11.43 -38.07
CA VAL A 137 8.17 -10.31 -38.73
C VAL A 137 8.16 -10.44 -40.27
N ASP A 138 9.00 -11.28 -40.88
CA ASP A 138 9.08 -11.36 -42.36
C ASP A 138 8.22 -12.44 -43.04
N LYS A 139 7.29 -13.10 -42.35
CA LYS A 139 6.50 -14.20 -42.94
C LYS A 139 4.98 -14.05 -42.82
N ALA A 140 4.47 -12.84 -42.97
CA ALA A 140 3.03 -12.57 -43.08
C ALA A 140 2.65 -11.61 -44.22
N ALA A 141 3.61 -11.19 -45.06
CA ALA A 141 3.37 -10.21 -46.12
C ALA A 141 3.38 -10.77 -47.56
N THR A 142 3.41 -12.10 -47.75
CA THR A 142 3.44 -12.70 -49.11
C THR A 142 2.46 -13.85 -49.29
N ALA A 143 1.18 -13.61 -49.01
CA ALA A 143 0.11 -14.48 -49.48
C ALA A 143 -1.20 -13.71 -49.44
N LEU A 144 -1.49 -12.90 -50.47
CA LEU A 144 -2.82 -12.49 -50.90
C LEU A 144 -2.67 -11.62 -52.17
N THR A 145 -2.26 -12.26 -53.26
CA THR A 145 -2.45 -11.70 -54.61
C THR A 145 -2.66 -12.86 -55.57
N SER A 146 -3.94 -13.18 -55.82
CA SER A 146 -4.50 -13.59 -57.12
C SER A 146 -5.78 -14.42 -56.93
N ALA A 147 -6.95 -13.81 -57.11
CA ALA A 147 -8.12 -14.49 -57.70
C ALA A 147 -9.16 -13.45 -58.18
N PRO A 148 -9.63 -13.53 -59.44
CA PRO A 148 -10.41 -12.48 -60.07
C PRO A 148 -11.93 -12.58 -59.87
N LEU A 149 -12.58 -11.44 -60.11
CA LEU A 149 -14.00 -11.15 -60.22
C LEU A 149 -14.87 -12.25 -60.85
N ALA A 150 -16.00 -12.59 -60.20
CA ALA A 150 -17.20 -13.06 -60.86
C ALA A 150 -18.45 -12.52 -60.15
N ALA A 151 -19.41 -12.11 -60.96
CA ALA A 151 -20.54 -11.25 -60.64
C ALA A 151 -21.70 -11.95 -59.92
N GLY A 152 -22.47 -11.16 -59.17
CA GLY A 152 -23.91 -11.36 -59.03
C GLY A 152 -24.41 -11.69 -57.64
N GLY A 153 -25.06 -10.69 -57.02
CA GLY A 153 -26.31 -10.94 -56.30
C GLY A 153 -26.27 -11.01 -54.77
N ALA A 154 -27.18 -10.23 -54.18
CA ALA A 154 -27.75 -10.38 -52.84
C ALA A 154 -26.87 -9.98 -51.63
N ILE A 155 -26.88 -8.67 -51.40
CA ILE A 155 -27.11 -7.97 -50.12
C ILE A 155 -27.56 -8.92 -48.97
N VAL A 156 -26.67 -9.12 -47.99
CA VAL A 156 -27.06 -9.50 -46.63
C VAL A 156 -26.43 -8.50 -45.69
N THR A 157 -27.28 -7.71 -45.05
CA THR A 157 -26.95 -6.66 -44.09
C THR A 157 -26.40 -7.28 -42.81
N ALA A 158 -25.08 -7.43 -42.71
CA ALA A 158 -24.38 -7.87 -41.50
C ALA A 158 -24.12 -6.69 -40.55
N THR A 159 -25.19 -6.06 -40.07
CA THR A 159 -25.13 -5.16 -38.90
C THR A 159 -25.32 -6.04 -37.66
N THR A 160 -24.22 -6.52 -37.07
CA THR A 160 -24.04 -6.99 -35.66
C THR A 160 -22.97 -8.09 -35.52
N VAL A 161 -21.80 -7.94 -36.14
CA VAL A 161 -20.60 -8.72 -35.75
C VAL A 161 -19.37 -7.80 -35.68
N THR A 162 -19.52 -6.64 -35.03
CA THR A 162 -18.38 -5.73 -34.77
C THR A 162 -18.49 -4.98 -33.44
N ALA A 163 -19.22 -5.54 -32.46
CA ALA A 163 -19.28 -5.01 -31.09
C ALA A 163 -18.74 -5.99 -30.03
N ASN A 164 -18.72 -7.30 -30.31
CA ASN A 164 -18.32 -8.32 -29.33
C ASN A 164 -16.85 -8.75 -29.36
N VAL A 165 -16.01 -8.09 -30.17
CA VAL A 165 -14.55 -8.30 -30.13
C VAL A 165 -13.81 -7.11 -29.49
N ALA A 166 -14.49 -5.99 -29.24
CA ALA A 166 -13.92 -4.83 -28.53
C ALA A 166 -14.06 -4.92 -26.99
N ALA A 167 -14.95 -5.77 -26.48
CA ALA A 167 -15.16 -5.95 -25.03
C ALA A 167 -14.25 -7.03 -24.41
N ALA A 168 -13.63 -7.91 -25.23
CA ALA A 168 -12.74 -8.97 -24.77
C ALA A 168 -11.24 -8.59 -24.75
N ALA A 169 -10.89 -7.39 -25.24
CA ALA A 169 -9.51 -6.91 -25.32
C ALA A 169 -9.14 -5.86 -24.26
N ILE A 170 -10.01 -5.59 -23.28
CA ILE A 170 -9.75 -4.66 -22.15
C ILE A 170 -9.64 -5.37 -20.78
N GLN A 171 -9.74 -6.71 -20.74
CA GLN A 171 -9.66 -7.48 -19.49
C GLN A 171 -8.46 -8.43 -19.42
N ALA A 172 -7.36 -8.11 -20.11
CA ALA A 172 -6.15 -8.94 -20.11
C ALA A 172 -4.85 -8.17 -19.79
N VAL A 173 -4.92 -7.12 -18.96
CA VAL A 173 -3.74 -6.49 -18.33
C VAL A 173 -4.02 -6.19 -16.84
N ALA A 174 -4.46 -7.18 -16.07
CA ALA A 174 -4.61 -7.06 -14.62
C ALA A 174 -4.10 -8.35 -13.94
N GLY A 175 -2.83 -8.65 -14.14
CA GLY A 175 -2.21 -9.86 -13.58
C GLY A 175 -0.70 -9.89 -13.68
N ALA A 176 -0.04 -8.75 -13.91
CA ALA A 176 1.39 -8.63 -13.69
C ALA A 176 1.60 -8.20 -12.22
N PRO A 177 2.44 -8.88 -11.42
CA PRO A 177 2.81 -8.37 -10.10
C PRO A 177 3.47 -7.02 -10.34
N ALA A 178 2.88 -5.95 -9.81
CA ALA A 178 3.50 -4.64 -9.81
C ALA A 178 4.89 -4.79 -9.20
N ALA A 179 5.92 -4.59 -10.01
CA ALA A 179 7.29 -4.49 -9.56
C ALA A 179 7.33 -3.54 -8.36
N ALA A 180 8.12 -3.91 -7.34
CA ALA A 180 8.42 -3.21 -6.09
C ALA A 180 8.41 -1.67 -6.19
N GLY A 181 7.21 -1.11 -6.27
CA GLY A 181 6.93 0.31 -6.39
C GLY A 181 6.55 0.78 -5.01
N ILE A 182 7.22 1.83 -4.54
CA ILE A 182 6.88 2.47 -3.28
C ILE A 182 5.42 2.92 -3.38
N THR A 183 4.56 2.36 -2.54
CA THR A 183 3.15 2.73 -2.45
C THR A 183 3.05 4.10 -1.78
N PRO A 184 2.47 5.12 -2.43
CA PRO A 184 2.24 6.41 -1.81
C PRO A 184 1.30 6.27 -0.62
N LEU A 185 1.59 6.96 0.49
CA LEU A 185 0.80 6.81 1.72
C LEU A 185 -0.67 7.20 1.52
N GLY A 186 -0.95 8.16 0.64
CA GLY A 186 -2.31 8.58 0.31
C GLY A 186 -3.11 7.55 -0.51
N ALA A 187 -2.45 6.57 -1.14
CA ALA A 187 -3.10 5.50 -1.89
C ALA A 187 -3.42 4.27 -1.03
N ILE A 188 -3.03 4.27 0.25
CA ILE A 188 -3.34 3.18 1.16
C ILE A 188 -4.78 3.31 1.62
N THR A 189 -5.59 2.34 1.21
CA THR A 189 -7.02 2.28 1.55
C THR A 189 -7.34 1.00 2.32
N ALA A 190 -8.54 0.94 2.91
CA ALA A 190 -9.01 -0.25 3.61
C ALA A 190 -9.08 -1.51 2.71
N ALA A 191 -9.07 -1.36 1.38
CA ALA A 191 -9.00 -2.49 0.45
C ALA A 191 -7.63 -3.20 0.47
N GLN A 192 -6.59 -2.55 1.00
CA GLN A 192 -5.24 -3.10 1.10
C GLN A 192 -4.95 -3.74 2.47
N LYS A 193 -5.96 -3.87 3.34
CA LYS A 193 -5.82 -4.55 4.64
C LYS A 193 -5.29 -5.97 4.46
N GLY A 194 -4.27 -6.33 5.24
CA GLY A 194 -3.58 -7.62 5.16
C GLY A 194 -2.53 -7.70 4.05
N GLN A 195 -2.37 -6.67 3.23
CA GLN A 195 -1.33 -6.64 2.20
C GLN A 195 -0.03 -6.05 2.75
N THR A 196 1.09 -6.62 2.33
CA THR A 196 2.41 -6.06 2.60
C THR A 196 2.71 -4.98 1.57
N VAL A 197 2.91 -3.74 2.04
CA VAL A 197 3.21 -2.58 1.19
C VAL A 197 4.54 -1.95 1.62
N THR A 198 5.24 -1.39 0.65
CA THR A 198 6.44 -0.58 0.90
C THR A 198 6.06 0.88 0.83
N VAL A 199 6.22 1.63 1.90
CA VAL A 199 5.93 3.07 1.96
C VAL A 199 7.20 3.87 2.17
N ARG A 200 7.18 5.12 1.73
CA ARG A 200 8.23 6.10 2.02
C ARG A 200 7.61 7.37 2.55
N GLY A 201 8.17 7.89 3.65
CA GLY A 201 7.68 9.12 4.25
C GLY A 201 8.70 9.76 5.19
N THR A 202 8.37 10.97 5.61
CA THR A 202 9.09 11.70 6.65
C THR A 202 8.41 11.46 7.99
N VAL A 203 9.19 11.32 9.05
CA VAL A 203 8.66 11.06 10.39
C VAL A 203 8.20 12.35 11.03
N LEU A 204 6.89 12.48 11.25
CA LEU A 204 6.28 13.62 11.93
C LEU A 204 6.39 13.51 13.45
N SER A 205 6.22 12.31 13.98
CA SER A 205 6.37 12.07 15.42
C SER A 205 6.74 10.62 15.67
N ALA A 206 7.59 10.41 16.69
CA ALA A 206 7.95 9.09 17.17
C ALA A 206 7.55 8.99 18.64
N ARG A 207 6.60 8.13 18.95
CA ARG A 207 6.11 7.88 20.30
C ARG A 207 6.68 6.57 20.83
N LYS A 208 7.53 6.68 21.85
CA LYS A 208 8.01 5.51 22.60
C LYS A 208 6.89 4.92 23.47
N PRO A 209 6.86 3.60 23.68
CA PRO A 209 5.97 2.95 24.62
C PRO A 209 6.13 3.56 26.01
N ARG A 210 5.01 3.77 26.70
CA ARG A 210 5.03 4.14 28.13
C ARG A 210 5.15 2.91 29.04
N THR A 211 4.90 1.72 28.52
CA THR A 211 4.90 0.44 29.22
C THR A 211 5.42 -0.65 28.28
N ASP A 212 5.95 -1.74 28.83
CA ASP A 212 6.50 -2.86 28.03
C ASP A 212 5.46 -3.60 27.18
N THR A 213 4.17 -3.41 27.49
CA THR A 213 3.04 -3.97 26.74
C THR A 213 2.52 -3.06 25.63
N ALA A 214 3.05 -1.83 25.49
CA ALA A 214 2.61 -0.89 24.46
C ALA A 214 3.53 -0.94 23.22
N PRO A 215 2.97 -0.78 22.01
CA PRO A 215 3.79 -0.72 20.80
C PRO A 215 4.42 0.67 20.62
N TYR A 216 5.51 0.71 19.86
CA TYR A 216 6.06 1.95 19.31
C TYR A 216 5.14 2.43 18.19
N VAL A 217 4.82 3.73 18.20
CA VAL A 217 3.98 4.36 17.17
C VAL A 217 4.77 5.51 16.54
N ILE A 218 4.96 5.45 15.24
CA ILE A 218 5.65 6.47 14.45
C ILE A 218 4.66 7.01 13.42
N LYS A 219 4.38 8.30 13.46
CA LYS A 219 3.58 8.96 12.41
C LYS A 219 4.47 9.28 11.23
N LEU A 220 4.13 8.71 10.07
CA LEU A 220 4.78 8.96 8.80
C LEU A 220 3.92 9.90 7.96
N GLN A 221 4.56 10.80 7.23
CA GLN A 221 3.95 11.65 6.21
C GLN A 221 4.58 11.35 4.85
N GLY A 222 3.75 10.95 3.89
CA GLY A 222 4.17 10.75 2.51
C GLY A 222 4.44 12.06 1.79
N THR A 223 5.12 11.96 0.65
CA THR A 223 5.32 13.09 -0.28
C THR A 223 4.01 13.68 -0.77
N ASP A 224 2.94 12.88 -0.81
CA ASP A 224 1.61 13.29 -1.28
C ASP A 224 0.75 13.91 -0.15
N GLY A 225 1.34 14.19 1.01
CA GLY A 225 0.66 14.77 2.17
C GLY A 225 -0.13 13.77 3.03
N GLY A 226 -0.31 12.54 2.58
CA GLY A 226 -0.98 11.48 3.35
C GLY A 226 -0.21 11.10 4.61
N THR A 227 -0.91 10.96 5.73
CA THR A 227 -0.35 10.53 7.02
C THR A 227 -0.72 9.09 7.33
N LEU A 228 0.23 8.30 7.84
CA LEU A 228 0.02 6.91 8.24
C LEU A 228 0.73 6.61 9.56
N ASP A 229 0.05 5.93 10.46
CA ASP A 229 0.62 5.49 11.73
C ASP A 229 1.35 4.16 11.52
N MET A 230 2.66 4.15 11.69
CA MET A 230 3.50 2.97 11.66
C MET A 230 3.68 2.41 13.06
N VAL A 231 3.41 1.12 13.25
CA VAL A 231 3.38 0.47 14.56
C VAL A 231 4.30 -0.75 14.57
N PHE A 232 5.16 -0.84 15.58
CA PHE A 232 6.03 -2.00 15.81
C PHE A 232 6.20 -2.30 17.30
N TRP A 233 6.56 -3.54 17.62
CA TRP A 233 6.67 -4.02 19.00
C TRP A 233 8.09 -3.84 19.54
N LYS A 234 8.23 -3.94 20.86
CA LYS A 234 9.52 -3.83 21.54
C LYS A 234 10.55 -4.83 21.02
N ASP A 235 10.14 -6.06 20.72
CA ASP A 235 11.03 -7.08 20.14
C ASP A 235 11.64 -6.63 18.81
N THR A 236 10.86 -5.96 17.97
CA THR A 236 11.34 -5.37 16.71
C THR A 236 12.24 -4.17 17.00
N ALA A 237 11.87 -3.32 17.97
CA ALA A 237 12.63 -2.13 18.33
C ALA A 237 14.01 -2.45 18.91
N ASP A 238 14.11 -3.48 19.76
CA ASP A 238 15.34 -3.93 20.40
C ASP A 238 16.32 -4.56 19.38
N GLN A 239 15.80 -5.02 18.23
CA GLN A 239 16.59 -5.54 17.12
C GLN A 239 16.99 -4.46 16.10
N LEU A 240 16.47 -3.23 16.20
CA LEU A 240 16.87 -2.13 15.33
C LEU A 240 18.30 -1.69 15.66
N LYS A 241 19.13 -1.56 14.62
CA LYS A 241 20.49 -1.02 14.80
C LYS A 241 20.41 0.45 15.24
N PRO A 242 21.42 0.99 15.94
CA PRO A 242 21.47 2.41 16.29
C PRO A 242 21.34 3.35 15.08
N ALA A 243 21.78 2.91 13.90
CA ALA A 243 21.62 3.64 12.64
C ALA A 243 20.17 3.67 12.11
N GLN A 244 19.33 2.71 12.53
CA GLN A 244 17.90 2.62 12.20
C GLN A 244 17.01 3.31 13.23
N GLN A 245 17.58 3.95 14.26
CA GLN A 245 16.80 4.79 15.16
C GLN A 245 16.24 5.98 14.39
N VAL A 246 14.92 6.08 14.45
CA VAL A 246 14.15 7.08 13.73
C VAL A 246 13.99 8.31 14.60
N ASN A 247 14.46 9.46 14.13
CA ASN A 247 14.19 10.75 14.75
C ASN A 247 13.05 11.47 14.02
N VAL A 248 12.43 12.43 14.71
CA VAL A 248 11.46 13.32 14.07
C VAL A 248 12.17 14.15 13.01
N GLY A 249 11.61 14.18 11.80
CA GLY A 249 12.20 14.81 10.61
C GLY A 249 12.99 13.85 9.71
N ASP A 250 13.29 12.63 10.15
CA ASP A 250 14.04 11.67 9.32
C ASP A 250 13.17 11.10 8.19
N GLN A 251 13.79 10.91 7.02
CA GLN A 251 13.20 10.16 5.92
C GLN A 251 13.37 8.66 6.17
N VAL A 252 12.26 7.92 6.07
CA VAL A 252 12.24 6.48 6.25
C VAL A 252 11.46 5.79 5.14
N GLN A 253 11.92 4.59 4.81
CA GLN A 253 11.24 3.64 3.94
C GLN A 253 10.93 2.42 4.79
N ALA A 254 9.65 2.13 4.93
CA ALA A 254 9.16 1.04 5.76
C ALA A 254 8.37 0.06 4.91
N THR A 255 8.65 -1.23 5.05
CA THR A 255 7.84 -2.30 4.45
C THR A 255 7.07 -3.00 5.56
N GLY A 256 5.75 -3.06 5.45
CA GLY A 256 4.91 -3.61 6.49
C GLY A 256 3.54 -4.02 5.99
N GLU A 257 2.80 -4.72 6.84
CA GLU A 257 1.43 -5.13 6.57
C GLU A 257 0.47 -4.00 6.92
N VAL A 258 -0.39 -3.61 5.99
CA VAL A 258 -1.45 -2.65 6.26
C VAL A 258 -2.49 -3.31 7.16
N ASN A 259 -2.71 -2.73 8.33
CA ASN A 259 -3.69 -3.19 9.29
C ASN A 259 -4.63 -2.05 9.68
N GLU A 260 -5.76 -2.38 10.29
CA GLU A 260 -6.72 -1.41 10.82
C GLU A 260 -6.85 -1.61 12.33
N TYR A 261 -6.73 -0.53 13.08
CA TYR A 261 -6.91 -0.54 14.52
C TYR A 261 -7.69 0.68 14.94
N ARG A 262 -8.84 0.45 15.60
CA ARG A 262 -9.78 1.51 16.00
C ARG A 262 -10.14 2.42 14.82
N GLU A 263 -10.53 1.83 13.69
CA GLU A 263 -10.95 2.53 12.47
C GLU A 263 -9.85 3.39 11.81
N SER A 264 -8.61 3.28 12.30
CA SER A 264 -7.44 3.95 11.73
C SER A 264 -6.54 2.95 11.02
N LEU A 265 -6.16 3.27 9.78
CA LEU A 265 -5.19 2.49 9.03
C LEU A 265 -3.79 2.70 9.62
N GLN A 266 -3.10 1.60 9.85
CA GLN A 266 -1.77 1.57 10.43
C GLN A 266 -0.89 0.54 9.74
N LEU A 267 0.39 0.85 9.60
CA LEU A 267 1.38 -0.05 9.01
C LEU A 267 2.08 -0.83 10.11
N LYS A 268 1.86 -2.15 10.15
CA LYS A 268 2.53 -3.02 11.10
C LYS A 268 3.84 -3.54 10.50
N LEU A 269 4.97 -3.28 11.16
CA LEU A 269 6.24 -3.88 10.75
C LEU A 269 6.32 -5.30 11.29
N ALA A 270 6.64 -6.24 10.39
CA ALA A 270 6.92 -7.62 10.74
C ALA A 270 8.38 -7.81 11.17
N SER A 271 9.31 -7.11 10.51
CA SER A 271 10.75 -7.28 10.70
C SER A 271 11.47 -5.93 10.82
N PRO A 272 12.57 -5.86 11.60
CA PRO A 272 13.36 -4.64 11.76
C PRO A 272 14.15 -4.26 10.49
N GLU A 273 14.52 -5.25 9.69
CA GLU A 273 15.19 -5.05 8.38
C GLU A 273 14.30 -4.37 7.34
N SER A 274 12.98 -4.44 7.53
CA SER A 274 12.00 -3.78 6.67
C SER A 274 11.93 -2.28 6.89
N LEU A 275 12.60 -1.76 7.94
CA LEU A 275 12.75 -0.34 8.20
C LEU A 275 14.13 0.14 7.74
N LYS A 276 14.15 0.94 6.68
CA LYS A 276 15.34 1.63 6.20
C LYS A 276 15.22 3.12 6.48
N THR A 277 16.21 3.67 7.18
CA THR A 277 16.33 5.11 7.42
C THR A 277 17.39 5.70 6.51
N GLN A 278 17.34 7.01 6.23
CA GLN A 278 18.38 7.68 5.45
C GLN A 278 19.79 7.47 6.01
N LYS A 279 19.91 7.31 7.34
CA LYS A 279 21.17 7.03 8.03
C LYS A 279 21.64 5.59 7.84
N SER A 280 20.71 4.65 7.64
CA SER A 280 21.04 3.23 7.44
C SER A 280 21.35 2.89 5.99
N ASP A 281 20.66 3.56 5.05
CA ASP A 281 20.78 3.29 3.63
C ASP A 281 20.49 4.59 2.86
N PRO A 282 21.47 5.50 2.72
CA PRO A 282 21.27 6.77 2.01
C PRO A 282 21.04 6.58 0.51
N ALA A 283 21.42 5.42 -0.04
CA ALA A 283 21.30 5.09 -1.46
C ALA A 283 19.85 4.96 -1.93
N ILE A 284 18.92 4.57 -1.05
CA ILE A 284 17.49 4.50 -1.42
C ILE A 284 16.82 5.87 -1.43
N PHE A 285 17.38 6.87 -0.74
CA PHE A 285 16.85 8.24 -0.67
C PHE A 285 17.57 9.21 -1.61
N THR A 286 18.68 8.80 -2.21
CA THR A 286 19.25 9.50 -3.36
C THR A 286 18.41 9.14 -4.57
N ALA A 287 17.75 10.13 -5.18
CA ALA A 287 17.07 9.95 -6.45
C ALA A 287 18.04 9.28 -7.44
N PRO A 288 17.58 8.36 -8.32
CA PRO A 288 18.45 7.79 -9.33
C PRO A 288 19.09 8.93 -10.13
N ALA A 289 20.40 9.11 -9.95
CA ALA A 289 21.18 9.93 -10.85
C ALA A 289 20.98 9.35 -12.24
N ALA A 290 20.58 10.20 -13.18
CA ALA A 290 20.42 9.85 -14.58
C ALA A 290 21.60 8.99 -15.05
N ALA A 291 21.28 7.86 -15.68
CA ALA A 291 22.28 6.88 -16.11
C ALA A 291 23.37 7.55 -16.98
N PRO A 292 24.67 7.28 -16.73
CA PRO A 292 25.77 7.82 -17.50
C PRO A 292 25.85 7.12 -18.86
N GLY A 293 25.41 7.78 -19.93
CA GLY A 293 25.46 7.18 -21.27
C GLY A 293 24.96 8.02 -22.45
N ALA A 294 24.70 9.33 -22.29
CA ALA A 294 24.41 10.22 -23.42
C ALA A 294 25.63 11.12 -23.71
N PRO A 295 26.07 11.29 -24.96
CA PRO A 295 27.33 11.97 -25.28
C PRO A 295 27.30 13.46 -24.95
N ALA A 296 28.47 13.95 -24.56
CA ALA A 296 28.77 15.29 -24.11
C ALA A 296 28.33 16.40 -25.10
N ALA A 297 27.66 17.41 -24.56
CA ALA A 297 27.68 18.79 -25.04
C ALA A 297 28.27 19.68 -23.93
N PRO A 298 29.05 20.72 -24.27
CA PRO A 298 30.23 21.12 -23.52
C PRO A 298 29.92 21.89 -22.23
N ALA A 299 30.70 21.59 -21.19
CA ALA A 299 30.76 22.33 -19.96
C ALA A 299 31.60 23.60 -20.14
N VAL A 300 31.02 24.79 -19.92
CA VAL A 300 31.63 25.89 -19.16
C VAL A 300 30.50 26.74 -18.55
N GLY A 301 30.40 26.74 -17.23
CA GLY A 301 29.54 27.65 -16.48
C GLY A 301 29.18 27.09 -15.10
N ALA A 302 29.87 27.58 -14.07
CA ALA A 302 29.61 27.26 -12.67
C ALA A 302 28.12 27.34 -12.30
N PRO A 303 27.60 26.53 -11.36
CA PRO A 303 26.24 26.72 -10.86
C PRO A 303 26.20 27.98 -10.00
N GLN A 304 25.96 29.12 -10.65
CA GLN A 304 25.31 30.25 -10.00
C GLN A 304 24.02 29.74 -9.38
N ALA A 305 23.84 30.10 -8.11
CA ALA A 305 22.57 30.07 -7.42
C ALA A 305 21.48 30.58 -8.38
N SER A 306 20.63 29.67 -8.85
CA SER A 306 19.37 30.06 -9.45
C SER A 306 18.51 30.59 -8.32
N ALA A 307 18.66 31.89 -8.07
CA ALA A 307 17.53 32.73 -7.73
C ALA A 307 16.49 32.49 -8.82
N ALA A 308 15.62 31.51 -8.60
CA ALA A 308 14.36 31.45 -9.28
C ALA A 308 13.68 32.77 -8.94
N SER A 309 13.64 33.66 -9.92
CA SER A 309 12.86 34.87 -9.94
C SER A 309 11.44 34.49 -9.51
N LEU A 310 11.13 34.74 -8.24
CA LEU A 310 9.78 34.69 -7.68
C LEU A 310 8.99 35.83 -8.33
N THR A 311 8.52 35.59 -9.55
CA THR A 311 7.46 36.37 -10.17
C THR A 311 6.16 36.09 -9.42
N GLY A 312 5.96 36.87 -8.35
CA GLY A 312 4.72 37.64 -8.16
C GLY A 312 3.43 36.91 -7.81
N THR A 313 3.46 35.69 -7.28
CA THR A 313 2.26 35.08 -6.70
C THR A 313 2.57 34.52 -5.32
N SER A 314 1.74 34.89 -4.35
CA SER A 314 1.89 34.52 -2.95
C SER A 314 1.92 32.99 -2.81
N ALA A 315 2.95 32.45 -2.16
CA ALA A 315 3.04 31.01 -1.87
C ALA A 315 1.83 30.53 -1.04
N PHE A 316 1.24 31.44 -0.25
CA PHE A 316 -0.01 31.23 0.44
C PHE A 316 -1.25 31.22 -0.49
N ALA A 317 -1.31 32.12 -1.49
CA ALA A 317 -2.45 32.21 -2.40
C ALA A 317 -2.57 30.99 -3.33
N GLN A 318 -1.44 30.33 -3.61
CA GLN A 318 -1.41 29.08 -4.37
C GLN A 318 -1.48 27.82 -3.51
N ALA A 319 -1.36 27.96 -2.17
CA ALA A 319 -1.39 26.80 -1.29
C ALA A 319 -2.79 26.18 -1.28
N ALA A 320 -2.85 24.89 -1.57
CA ALA A 320 -4.10 24.13 -1.44
C ALA A 320 -4.52 24.07 0.04
N VAL A 321 -5.83 24.05 0.28
CA VAL A 321 -6.36 23.81 1.63
C VAL A 321 -5.81 22.47 2.16
N ASN A 322 -5.42 22.44 3.42
CA ASN A 322 -4.72 21.33 4.09
C ASN A 322 -3.29 21.05 3.57
N SER A 323 -2.71 21.93 2.75
CA SER A 323 -1.29 21.81 2.39
C SER A 323 -0.41 22.58 3.36
N ARG A 324 0.81 22.06 3.57
CA ARG A 324 1.84 22.76 4.35
C ARG A 324 2.55 23.75 3.43
N THR A 325 2.60 25.01 3.84
CA THR A 325 3.30 26.07 3.10
C THR A 325 4.20 26.87 4.02
N VAL A 326 5.21 27.51 3.44
CA VAL A 326 6.13 28.39 4.14
C VAL A 326 5.81 29.82 3.75
N VAL A 327 5.53 30.65 4.75
CA VAL A 327 5.28 32.08 4.59
C VAL A 327 6.43 32.85 5.20
N GLU A 328 6.91 33.85 4.46
CA GLU A 328 7.92 34.79 4.91
C GLU A 328 7.40 36.21 4.72
N GLY A 329 7.44 37.01 5.78
CA GLY A 329 6.99 38.38 5.69
C GLY A 329 7.17 39.17 6.98
N LEU A 330 6.71 40.42 6.93
CA LEU A 330 6.83 41.39 8.00
C LEU A 330 5.60 41.34 8.89
N VAL A 331 5.79 41.25 10.20
CA VAL A 331 4.68 41.18 11.16
C VAL A 331 3.99 42.54 11.24
N MET A 332 2.72 42.61 10.88
CA MET A 332 1.94 43.85 10.88
C MET A 332 1.13 44.05 12.16
N LYS A 333 0.57 42.96 12.69
CA LYS A 333 -0.31 43.00 13.86
C LYS A 333 -0.19 41.70 14.64
N VAL A 334 -0.27 41.78 15.96
CA VAL A 334 -0.32 40.61 16.83
C VAL A 334 -1.47 40.78 17.83
N GLU A 335 -2.41 39.85 17.82
CA GLU A 335 -3.57 39.84 18.71
C GLU A 335 -3.54 38.59 19.60
N PRO A 336 -3.67 38.71 20.93
CA PRO A 336 -3.82 37.57 21.80
C PRO A 336 -5.22 36.95 21.62
N ILE A 337 -5.29 35.62 21.66
CA ILE A 337 -6.54 34.85 21.68
C ILE A 337 -6.52 33.85 22.84
N HIS A 338 -7.66 33.27 23.21
CA HIS A 338 -7.78 32.40 24.39
C HIS A 338 -6.84 31.19 24.43
N LEU A 339 -6.31 30.74 23.28
CA LEU A 339 -5.45 29.55 23.18
C LEU A 339 -4.18 29.80 22.34
N GLY A 340 -3.73 31.06 22.24
CA GLY A 340 -2.56 31.41 21.44
C GLY A 340 -2.57 32.87 20.97
N ARG A 341 -2.07 33.12 19.76
CA ARG A 341 -2.00 34.45 19.16
C ARG A 341 -2.36 34.40 17.68
N LYS A 342 -3.05 35.43 17.22
CA LYS A 342 -3.24 35.72 15.79
C LYS A 342 -2.18 36.72 15.35
N VAL A 343 -1.37 36.37 14.37
CA VAL A 343 -0.30 37.22 13.82
C VAL A 343 -0.65 37.53 12.37
N GLN A 344 -0.75 38.81 12.01
CA GLN A 344 -0.89 39.22 10.61
C GLN A 344 0.49 39.47 10.05
N VAL A 345 0.86 38.75 8.99
CA VAL A 345 2.16 38.88 8.31
C VAL A 345 1.91 39.41 6.91
N ARG A 346 2.66 40.45 6.51
CA ARG A 346 2.65 40.98 5.15
C ARG A 346 3.80 40.39 4.35
N GLU A 347 3.48 39.65 3.31
CA GLU A 347 4.47 39.12 2.37
C GLU A 347 5.10 40.24 1.52
N ARG A 348 6.23 39.95 0.87
CA ARG A 348 6.92 40.90 -0.03
C ARG A 348 6.04 41.40 -1.18
N ASN A 349 5.06 40.60 -1.62
CA ASN A 349 4.08 40.96 -2.66
C ASN A 349 2.97 41.91 -2.15
N GLY A 350 2.97 42.26 -0.87
CA GLY A 350 1.97 43.13 -0.24
C GLY A 350 0.73 42.42 0.29
N ALA A 351 0.57 41.11 0.03
CA ALA A 351 -0.52 40.31 0.56
C ALA A 351 -0.39 40.12 2.07
N THR A 352 -1.52 40.22 2.77
CA THR A 352 -1.60 39.97 4.21
C THR A 352 -2.08 38.55 4.45
N VAL A 353 -1.34 37.80 5.25
CA VAL A 353 -1.68 36.44 5.67
C VAL A 353 -1.98 36.47 7.16
N ASP A 354 -3.12 35.89 7.53
CA ASP A 354 -3.45 35.63 8.92
C ASP A 354 -2.79 34.32 9.36
N LEU A 355 -1.96 34.39 10.39
CA LEU A 355 -1.35 33.25 11.05
C LEU A 355 -2.02 33.02 12.39
N LEU A 356 -2.39 31.77 12.65
CA LEU A 356 -2.90 31.33 13.94
C LEU A 356 -1.81 30.50 14.62
N MET A 357 -1.23 31.05 15.66
CA MET A 357 -0.20 30.39 16.45
C MET A 357 -0.82 29.87 17.74
N TRP A 358 -0.81 28.56 17.94
CA TRP A 358 -1.32 27.94 19.17
C TRP A 358 -0.33 28.11 20.33
N ASP A 359 -0.83 28.05 21.57
CA ASP A 359 -0.04 28.21 22.80
C ASP A 359 1.17 27.26 22.87
N THR A 360 1.05 26.06 22.29
CA THR A 360 2.16 25.10 22.22
C THR A 360 3.33 25.59 21.35
N ALA A 361 3.05 26.32 20.28
CA ALA A 361 4.06 26.94 19.42
C ALA A 361 4.60 28.24 20.03
N ASP A 362 3.74 29.04 20.67
CA ASP A 362 4.10 30.32 21.31
C ASP A 362 4.95 30.11 22.59
N ALA A 363 4.65 29.08 23.38
CA ALA A 363 5.39 28.77 24.60
C ALA A 363 6.79 28.22 24.33
N GLY A 364 7.00 27.57 23.18
CA GLY A 364 8.27 26.93 22.84
C GLY A 364 9.36 27.87 22.31
N ASN A 365 9.04 29.13 21.96
CA ASN A 365 10.01 30.06 21.36
C ASN A 365 9.93 31.46 22.01
N PRO A 366 10.91 31.86 22.85
CA PRO A 366 10.87 33.16 23.55
C PRO A 366 10.97 34.36 22.60
N THR A 367 11.55 34.21 21.42
CA THR A 367 11.68 35.27 20.41
C THR A 367 10.31 35.65 19.81
N VAL A 368 9.39 34.70 19.76
CA VAL A 368 8.00 34.88 19.29
C VAL A 368 7.18 35.66 20.31
N ARG A 369 7.47 35.52 21.61
CA ARG A 369 6.77 36.28 22.64
C ARG A 369 7.01 37.78 22.49
N ASN A 370 8.20 38.16 22.04
CA ASN A 370 8.66 39.54 21.88
C ASN A 370 8.44 40.12 20.48
N LEU A 371 7.57 39.54 19.64
CA LEU A 371 7.31 40.08 18.30
C LEU A 371 6.87 41.55 18.36
N VAL A 372 7.61 42.40 17.64
CA VAL A 372 7.31 43.83 17.53
C VAL A 372 6.62 44.06 16.18
N PRO A 373 5.35 44.51 16.16
CA PRO A 373 4.67 44.88 14.93
C PRO A 373 5.47 45.93 14.15
N ALA A 374 5.51 45.78 12.84
CA ALA A 374 6.24 46.60 11.86
C ALA A 374 7.78 46.60 11.95
N ALA A 375 8.39 45.89 12.92
CA ALA A 375 9.85 45.76 13.03
C ALA A 375 10.34 44.31 12.85
N SER A 376 9.53 43.32 13.23
CA SER A 376 9.93 41.92 13.13
C SER A 376 9.58 41.29 11.77
N GLN A 377 10.54 40.59 11.16
CA GLN A 377 10.35 39.70 10.03
C GLN A 377 10.29 38.25 10.50
N MET A 378 9.32 37.50 10.03
CA MET A 378 9.12 36.10 10.41
C MET A 378 9.10 35.21 9.17
N LYS A 379 9.75 34.05 9.29
CA LYS A 379 9.65 32.93 8.37
C LYS A 379 9.10 31.72 9.12
N VAL A 380 7.99 31.19 8.64
CA VAL A 380 7.24 30.16 9.36
C VAL A 380 6.59 29.19 8.39
N ALA A 381 6.64 27.92 8.72
CA ALA A 381 5.91 26.86 8.06
C ALA A 381 4.60 26.62 8.81
N GLY A 382 3.54 26.27 8.10
CA GLY A 382 2.27 25.90 8.74
C GLY A 382 1.33 25.24 7.76
N VAL A 383 0.20 24.77 8.26
CA VAL A 383 -0.85 24.15 7.44
C VAL A 383 -1.92 25.18 7.13
N VAL A 384 -2.31 25.32 5.86
CA VAL A 384 -3.39 26.22 5.46
C VAL A 384 -4.73 25.59 5.81
N LEU A 385 -5.46 26.17 6.76
CA LEU A 385 -6.79 25.71 7.18
C LEU A 385 -7.84 26.81 6.98
N PRO A 386 -9.07 26.45 6.57
CA PRO A 386 -10.16 27.41 6.50
C PRO A 386 -10.69 27.65 7.92
N VAL A 387 -10.37 28.80 8.50
CA VAL A 387 -10.87 29.22 9.81
C VAL A 387 -11.93 30.30 9.56
N GLN A 388 -13.18 30.02 9.94
CA GLN A 388 -14.32 30.93 9.74
C GLN A 388 -14.49 31.38 8.27
N GLY A 389 -14.24 30.49 7.32
CA GLY A 389 -14.37 30.78 5.88
C GLY A 389 -13.20 31.55 5.28
N THR A 390 -12.15 31.85 6.04
CA THR A 390 -10.92 32.48 5.55
C THR A 390 -9.75 31.51 5.68
N ASN A 391 -8.97 31.34 4.61
CA ASN A 391 -7.75 30.55 4.66
C ASN A 391 -6.78 31.22 5.64
N THR A 392 -6.37 30.48 6.65
CA THR A 392 -5.47 30.92 7.73
C THR A 392 -4.33 29.92 7.83
N LEU A 393 -3.11 30.41 7.98
CA LEU A 393 -1.96 29.54 8.19
C LEU A 393 -1.89 29.17 9.67
N VAL A 394 -2.05 27.88 9.97
CA VAL A 394 -2.05 27.38 11.35
C VAL A 394 -0.69 26.81 11.69
N VAL A 395 -0.11 27.32 12.79
CA VAL A 395 1.20 26.96 13.33
C VAL A 395 0.96 26.31 14.69
N SER A 396 1.25 25.02 14.76
CA SER A 396 0.90 24.17 15.91
C SER A 396 2.11 23.75 16.74
N GLN A 397 3.31 23.78 16.15
CA GLN A 397 4.54 23.37 16.84
C GLN A 397 5.60 24.48 16.78
N PRO A 398 6.47 24.60 17.79
CA PRO A 398 7.51 25.62 17.81
C PRO A 398 8.57 25.42 16.71
N GLU A 399 8.84 24.18 16.29
CA GLU A 399 9.76 23.84 15.20
C GLU A 399 9.29 24.33 13.82
N GLU A 400 8.02 24.70 13.68
CA GLU A 400 7.52 25.27 12.43
C GLU A 400 7.93 26.74 12.26
N ILE A 401 8.44 27.37 13.33
CA ILE A 401 8.95 28.74 13.33
C ILE A 401 10.42 28.69 12.92
N ILE A 402 10.66 28.86 11.62
CA ILE A 402 11.98 28.68 11.00
C ILE A 402 12.94 29.78 11.46
N SER A 403 12.49 31.04 11.45
CA SER A 403 13.31 32.16 11.93
C SER A 403 12.46 33.39 12.24
N VAL A 404 12.85 34.12 13.27
CA VAL A 404 12.34 35.45 13.59
C VAL A 404 13.53 36.40 13.65
N VAL A 405 13.49 37.46 12.84
CA VAL A 405 14.49 38.53 12.82
C VAL A 405 13.80 39.79 13.33
N GLN A 406 14.36 40.44 14.34
CA GLN A 406 13.81 41.65 14.96
C GLN A 406 14.50 42.91 14.48
#